data_AF-A0A4Q3LRG2-F1
#
_entry.id   AF-A0A4Q3LRG2-F1
#
_cell.length_a   1.000
_cell.length_b   1.000
_cell.length_c   1.000
_cell.angle_alpha   90.00
_cell.angle_beta   90.00
_cell.angle_gamma   90.00
#
_symmetry.space_group_name_H-M   'P 1'
#
loop_
_entity.id
_entity.type
_entity.pdbx_description
1 polymer ?
#
loop_
_entity_poly.entity_id
_entity_poly.type
_entity_poly.pdbx_seq_one_letter_code
_entity_poly.pdbx_strand_id
1 'polypeptide(L)'
;PDGGSVQFQFGQGDQPPLSMPHDTLAIKEQLGVVTQFDTLDPDFSCAENLRVFGRYFGLGRRVMDERVPQLLEFAALTHKADAKPGELSGGMKRRLSLARALVNNPRLLLLDEPTTGLDPQARHLMWERLQLLLQQGKSILLTTHFMDEAERLCSRLLVLDHGRKIAEGRPRDLIAEHLEPDVVEVYGQGALALADDAALRAQAARVEVSGETVFFYTERAAPLLALLAAQPHLRTLHRPANLEDLFLKLTGRQIRE
;
A
#
# COMPACT_ATOMS: atom_id res chain seq x y z
N PRO A 1 25.49 8.27 2.57
CA PRO A 1 24.13 7.66 2.49
C PRO A 1 23.85 6.72 3.66
N ASP A 2 24.87 6.01 4.16
CA ASP A 2 24.72 4.99 5.22
C ASP A 2 24.87 5.55 6.66
N GLY A 3 24.85 6.88 6.81
CA GLY A 3 24.93 7.55 8.11
C GLY A 3 23.54 7.79 8.67
N GLY A 4 22.92 6.75 9.21
CA GLY A 4 21.64 6.84 9.91
C GLY A 4 21.65 5.95 11.15
N SER A 5 21.06 6.43 12.24
CA SER A 5 20.73 5.57 13.38
C SER A 5 19.22 5.43 13.48
N VAL A 6 18.75 4.21 13.72
CA VAL A 6 17.33 3.94 13.95
C VAL A 6 17.15 3.65 15.43
N GLN A 7 16.36 4.50 16.08
CA GLN A 7 15.96 4.35 17.47
C GLN A 7 14.54 3.78 17.52
N PHE A 8 14.34 2.78 18.37
CA PHE A 8 13.05 2.12 18.55
C PHE A 8 12.51 2.43 19.93
N GLN A 9 11.33 3.05 19.99
CA GLN A 9 10.62 3.31 21.24
C GLN A 9 9.23 2.67 21.16
N PHE A 10 8.99 1.67 21.99
CA PHE A 10 7.73 0.92 21.99
C PHE A 10 6.85 1.31 23.19
N GLY A 11 5.83 2.13 22.97
CA GLY A 11 4.83 2.54 23.97
C GLY A 11 5.08 3.92 24.60
N GLN A 12 4.14 4.38 25.44
CA GLN A 12 4.29 5.60 26.24
C GLN A 12 4.85 5.23 27.61
N GLY A 13 6.17 5.33 27.79
CA GLY A 13 6.84 5.05 29.05
C GLY A 13 8.30 5.50 29.02
N ASP A 14 8.91 5.57 30.21
CA ASP A 14 10.28 6.06 30.43
C ASP A 14 11.36 5.00 30.12
N GLN A 15 11.03 3.98 29.31
CA GLN A 15 12.01 3.00 28.88
C GLN A 15 12.97 3.63 27.87
N PRO A 16 14.29 3.40 28.02
CA PRO A 16 15.27 3.95 27.09
C PRO A 16 15.01 3.40 25.67
N PRO A 17 15.18 4.23 24.63
CA PRO A 17 15.03 3.76 23.26
C PRO A 17 16.05 2.67 22.96
N LEU A 18 15.59 1.61 22.28
CA LEU A 18 16.46 0.54 21.78
C LEU A 18 17.18 1.02 20.51
N SER A 19 18.42 0.58 20.32
CA SER A 19 19.26 0.99 19.20
C SER A 19 19.82 -0.21 18.43
N MET A 20 19.80 -0.14 17.09
CA MET A 20 20.54 -1.08 16.26
C MET A 20 22.00 -0.60 16.12
N PRO A 21 23.01 -1.50 16.18
CA PRO A 21 22.89 -2.96 16.23
C PRO A 21 22.85 -3.57 17.65
N HIS A 22 23.01 -2.78 18.71
CA HIS A 22 23.20 -3.29 20.07
C HIS A 22 22.00 -4.10 20.60
N ASP A 23 20.77 -3.64 20.33
CA ASP A 23 19.53 -4.22 20.84
C ASP A 23 18.79 -5.09 19.80
N THR A 24 19.53 -5.67 18.85
CA THR A 24 18.95 -6.33 17.67
C THR A 24 17.88 -7.37 18.00
N LEU A 25 18.12 -8.23 18.99
CA LEU A 25 17.18 -9.30 19.36
C LEU A 25 15.89 -8.73 19.95
N ALA A 26 16.01 -7.84 20.95
CA ALA A 26 14.87 -7.19 21.59
C ALA A 26 14.01 -6.40 20.59
N ILE A 27 14.64 -5.75 19.61
CA ILE A 27 13.93 -5.07 18.53
C ILE A 27 13.23 -6.09 17.62
N LYS A 28 13.95 -7.11 17.12
CA LYS A 28 13.37 -8.12 16.21
C LYS A 28 12.21 -8.88 16.84
N GLU A 29 12.22 -9.12 18.15
CA GLU A 29 11.10 -9.73 18.88
C GLU A 29 9.81 -8.91 18.78
N GLN A 30 9.90 -7.60 18.59
CA GLN A 30 8.75 -6.70 18.47
C GLN A 30 8.36 -6.41 17.00
N LEU A 31 9.14 -6.89 16.03
CA LEU A 31 8.94 -6.64 14.60
C LEU A 31 8.46 -7.88 13.85
N GLY A 32 7.54 -7.68 12.92
CA GLY A 32 7.24 -8.65 11.87
C GLY A 32 7.62 -8.05 10.52
N VAL A 33 8.34 -8.80 9.69
CA VAL A 33 8.84 -8.30 8.40
C VAL A 33 8.35 -9.19 7.26
N VAL A 34 7.79 -8.55 6.23
CA VAL A 34 7.44 -9.16 4.95
C VAL A 34 8.22 -8.44 3.87
N THR A 35 9.17 -9.13 3.25
CA THR A 35 9.97 -8.63 2.12
C THR A 35 9.20 -8.79 0.80
N GLN A 36 9.58 -8.08 -0.28
CA GLN A 36 8.96 -8.26 -1.59
C GLN A 36 9.01 -9.74 -2.08
N PHE A 37 10.13 -10.43 -1.89
CA PHE A 37 10.28 -11.85 -2.22
C PHE A 37 9.83 -12.79 -1.09
N ASP A 38 9.20 -13.90 -1.46
CA ASP A 38 8.84 -14.96 -0.52
C ASP A 38 10.10 -15.65 0.03
N THR A 39 10.17 -15.76 1.35
CA THR A 39 11.28 -16.42 2.07
C THR A 39 10.80 -17.70 2.75
N LEU A 40 9.74 -18.30 2.21
CA LEU A 40 9.15 -19.54 2.70
C LEU A 40 10.06 -20.73 2.35
N ASP A 41 10.18 -21.67 3.28
CA ASP A 41 10.95 -22.88 3.07
C ASP A 41 10.15 -23.86 2.17
N PRO A 42 10.65 -24.23 0.98
CA PRO A 42 9.92 -25.04 0.02
C PRO A 42 9.72 -26.49 0.46
N ASP A 43 10.53 -26.98 1.41
CA ASP A 43 10.48 -28.37 1.87
C ASP A 43 9.42 -28.59 2.96
N PHE A 44 9.06 -27.51 3.67
CA PHE A 44 8.05 -27.52 4.72
C PHE A 44 6.65 -27.22 4.19
N SER A 45 5.64 -27.84 4.80
CA SER A 45 4.24 -27.45 4.64
C SER A 45 3.98 -26.02 5.15
N CYS A 46 2.79 -25.47 4.87
CA CYS A 46 2.37 -24.18 5.38
C CYS A 46 2.41 -24.14 6.93
N ALA A 47 1.89 -25.17 7.58
CA ALA A 47 1.89 -25.27 9.03
C ALA A 47 3.31 -25.42 9.60
N GLU A 48 4.17 -26.20 8.95
CA GLU A 48 5.57 -26.38 9.36
C GLU A 48 6.39 -25.10 9.20
N ASN A 49 6.19 -24.35 8.10
CA ASN A 49 6.79 -23.03 7.91
C ASN A 49 6.52 -22.10 9.10
N LEU A 50 5.27 -22.06 9.58
CA LEU A 50 4.90 -21.27 10.75
C LEU A 50 5.50 -21.82 12.05
N ARG A 51 5.47 -23.15 12.25
CA ARG A 51 6.04 -23.81 13.44
C ARG A 51 7.53 -23.57 13.57
N VAL A 52 8.29 -23.81 12.51
CA VAL A 52 9.75 -23.67 12.50
C VAL A 52 10.13 -22.21 12.74
N PHE A 53 9.43 -21.27 12.09
CA PHE A 53 9.71 -19.86 12.27
C PHE A 53 9.50 -19.39 13.72
N GLY A 54 8.49 -19.91 14.41
CA GLY A 54 8.26 -19.61 15.83
C GLY A 54 9.40 -20.05 16.76
N ARG A 55 10.14 -21.09 16.39
CA ARG A 55 11.29 -21.56 17.18
C ARG A 55 12.45 -20.55 17.15
N TYR A 56 12.61 -19.77 16.08
CA TYR A 56 13.58 -18.68 16.03
C TYR A 56 13.29 -17.57 17.05
N PHE A 57 12.03 -17.44 17.50
CA PHE A 57 11.61 -16.53 18.56
C PHE A 57 11.50 -17.23 19.94
N GLY A 58 12.06 -18.43 20.08
CA GLY A 58 12.01 -19.19 21.34
C GLY A 58 10.62 -19.67 21.75
N LEU A 59 9.63 -19.66 20.84
CA LEU A 59 8.27 -20.08 21.16
C LEU A 59 8.20 -21.60 21.33
N GLY A 60 7.69 -22.04 22.49
CA GLY A 60 7.54 -23.45 22.82
C GLY A 60 6.46 -24.15 22.00
N ARG A 61 6.53 -25.49 21.95
CA ARG A 61 5.60 -26.33 21.16
C ARG A 61 4.13 -26.05 21.48
N ARG A 62 3.77 -26.00 22.77
CA ARG A 62 2.39 -25.75 23.21
C ARG A 62 1.84 -24.43 22.70
N VAL A 63 2.67 -23.38 22.70
CA VAL A 63 2.30 -22.06 22.18
C VAL A 63 2.07 -22.11 20.67
N MET A 64 2.96 -22.79 19.94
CA MET A 64 2.83 -22.91 18.49
C MET A 64 1.63 -23.78 18.07
N ASP A 65 1.31 -24.82 18.84
CA ASP A 65 0.13 -25.67 18.59
C ASP A 65 -1.18 -24.86 18.70
N GLU A 66 -1.22 -23.85 19.58
CA GLU A 66 -2.36 -22.92 19.69
C GLU A 66 -2.34 -21.82 18.61
N ARG A 67 -1.15 -21.30 18.25
CA ARG A 67 -1.01 -20.17 17.31
C ARG A 67 -1.14 -20.53 15.84
N VAL A 68 -0.61 -21.68 15.42
CA VAL A 68 -0.57 -22.06 13.98
C VAL A 68 -1.97 -22.10 13.36
N PRO A 69 -3.00 -22.70 13.99
CA PRO A 69 -4.36 -22.67 13.44
C PRO A 69 -4.89 -21.25 13.24
N GLN A 70 -4.67 -20.35 14.20
CA GLN A 70 -5.12 -18.96 14.13
C GLN A 70 -4.43 -18.18 13.00
N LEU A 71 -3.13 -18.44 12.79
CA LEU A 71 -2.36 -17.81 11.73
C LEU A 71 -2.77 -18.33 10.34
N LEU A 72 -3.06 -19.62 10.22
CA LEU A 72 -3.57 -20.20 8.98
C LEU A 72 -4.99 -19.71 8.67
N GLU A 73 -5.84 -19.55 9.67
CA GLU A 73 -7.16 -18.95 9.53
C GLU A 73 -7.06 -17.50 9.06
N PHE A 74 -6.19 -16.71 9.70
CA PHE A 74 -5.90 -15.34 9.29
C PHE A 74 -5.44 -15.24 7.82
N ALA A 75 -4.58 -16.17 7.38
CA ALA A 75 -4.13 -16.24 5.98
C ALA A 75 -5.16 -16.83 5.01
N ALA A 76 -6.31 -17.30 5.49
CA ALA A 76 -7.29 -18.09 4.73
C ALA A 76 -6.67 -19.34 4.07
N LEU A 77 -5.79 -20.04 4.81
CA LEU A 77 -5.02 -21.21 4.36
C LEU A 77 -5.24 -22.46 5.20
N THR A 78 -6.26 -22.50 6.07
CA THR A 78 -6.56 -23.68 6.91
C THR A 78 -6.73 -24.96 6.09
N HIS A 79 -7.37 -24.88 4.91
CA HIS A 79 -7.56 -26.01 4.00
C HIS A 79 -6.28 -26.45 3.24
N LYS A 80 -5.19 -25.69 3.37
CA LYS A 80 -3.88 -25.92 2.76
C LYS A 80 -2.77 -26.04 3.82
N ALA A 81 -3.12 -26.34 5.07
CA ALA A 81 -2.18 -26.43 6.18
C ALA A 81 -0.98 -27.35 5.87
N ASP A 82 -1.25 -28.49 5.22
CA ASP A 82 -0.25 -29.52 4.90
C ASP A 82 0.35 -29.37 3.48
N ALA A 83 -0.08 -28.37 2.70
CA ALA A 83 0.47 -28.12 1.38
C ALA A 83 1.82 -27.42 1.47
N LYS A 84 2.73 -27.73 0.54
CA LYS A 84 4.04 -27.06 0.40
C LYS A 84 3.89 -25.73 -0.32
N PRO A 85 4.79 -24.74 -0.09
CA PRO A 85 4.77 -23.48 -0.82
C PRO A 85 4.75 -23.62 -2.34
N GLY A 86 5.40 -24.66 -2.90
CA GLY A 86 5.36 -24.96 -4.34
C GLY A 86 3.95 -25.21 -4.90
N GLU A 87 3.01 -25.62 -4.07
CA GLU A 87 1.61 -25.92 -4.43
C GLU A 87 0.68 -24.70 -4.25
N LEU A 88 1.21 -23.58 -3.74
CA LEU A 88 0.47 -22.36 -3.48
C LEU A 88 0.58 -21.38 -4.66
N SER A 89 -0.51 -20.69 -4.97
CA SER A 89 -0.45 -19.52 -5.86
C SER A 89 0.39 -18.39 -5.23
N GLY A 90 0.87 -17.44 -6.04
CA GLY A 90 1.64 -16.29 -5.53
C GLY A 90 0.91 -15.55 -4.40
N GLY A 91 -0.41 -15.34 -4.55
CA GLY A 91 -1.20 -14.70 -3.49
C GLY A 91 -1.37 -15.53 -2.23
N MET A 92 -1.41 -16.87 -2.35
CA MET A 92 -1.40 -17.75 -1.18
C MET A 92 -0.06 -17.69 -0.44
N LYS A 93 1.07 -17.70 -1.17
CA LYS A 93 2.41 -17.53 -0.58
C LYS A 93 2.52 -16.20 0.16
N ARG A 94 2.03 -15.11 -0.44
CA ARG A 94 2.02 -13.79 0.17
C ARG A 94 1.27 -13.75 1.49
N ARG A 95 0.07 -14.35 1.54
CA ARG A 95 -0.73 -14.45 2.77
C ARG A 95 -0.05 -15.33 3.83
N LEU A 96 0.62 -16.40 3.43
CA LEU A 96 1.43 -17.21 4.34
C LEU A 96 2.62 -16.43 4.90
N SER A 97 3.32 -15.65 4.07
CA SER A 97 4.41 -14.76 4.48
C SER A 97 3.94 -13.73 5.51
N LEU A 98 2.75 -13.14 5.31
CA LEU A 98 2.13 -12.25 6.30
C LEU A 98 1.78 -12.97 7.61
N ALA A 99 1.17 -14.16 7.55
CA ALA A 99 0.91 -14.97 8.75
C ALA A 99 2.21 -15.34 9.49
N ARG A 100 3.28 -15.63 8.75
CA ARG A 100 4.59 -15.90 9.34
C ARG A 100 5.16 -14.68 10.06
N ALA A 101 5.02 -13.48 9.50
CA ALA A 101 5.42 -12.23 10.14
C ALA A 101 4.65 -11.93 11.44
N LEU A 102 3.49 -12.58 11.66
CA LEU A 102 2.69 -12.44 12.86
C LEU A 102 3.01 -13.48 13.94
N VAL A 103 3.91 -14.44 13.68
CA VAL A 103 4.22 -15.56 14.58
C VAL A 103 4.70 -15.12 15.96
N ASN A 104 5.45 -14.03 16.07
CA ASN A 104 5.92 -13.46 17.35
C ASN A 104 4.92 -12.48 17.99
N ASN A 105 3.74 -12.26 17.41
CA ASN A 105 2.78 -11.23 17.84
C ASN A 105 3.41 -9.82 17.88
N PRO A 106 3.98 -9.34 16.76
CA PRO A 106 4.74 -8.10 16.76
C PRO A 106 3.86 -6.89 17.05
N ARG A 107 4.49 -5.83 17.56
CA ARG A 107 3.89 -4.49 17.73
C ARG A 107 3.91 -3.70 16.43
N LEU A 108 4.98 -3.87 15.63
CA LEU A 108 5.17 -3.18 14.35
C LEU A 108 5.40 -4.18 13.22
N LEU A 109 4.64 -4.04 12.15
CA LEU A 109 4.81 -4.79 10.90
C LEU A 109 5.48 -3.89 9.85
N LEU A 110 6.51 -4.42 9.21
CA LEU A 110 7.18 -3.81 8.06
C LEU A 110 6.82 -4.62 6.81
N LEU A 111 6.06 -4.02 5.90
CA LEU A 111 5.52 -4.68 4.73
C LEU A 111 6.07 -4.04 3.46
N ASP A 112 6.91 -4.77 2.74
CA ASP A 112 7.50 -4.29 1.50
C ASP A 112 6.64 -4.71 0.30
N GLU A 113 5.85 -3.78 -0.24
CA GLU A 113 4.89 -4.00 -1.33
C GLU A 113 3.92 -5.18 -1.11
N PRO A 114 3.09 -5.17 -0.04
CA PRO A 114 2.34 -6.35 0.40
C PRO A 114 1.38 -6.92 -0.65
N THR A 115 0.88 -6.11 -1.58
CA THR A 115 -0.16 -6.48 -2.54
C THR A 115 0.29 -6.56 -4.00
N THR A 116 1.58 -6.37 -4.27
CA THR A 116 2.14 -6.54 -5.63
C THR A 116 1.93 -7.96 -6.15
N GLY A 117 1.48 -8.06 -7.40
CA GLY A 117 1.22 -9.36 -8.06
C GLY A 117 -0.03 -10.09 -7.58
N LEU A 118 -0.82 -9.51 -6.67
CA LEU A 118 -2.11 -10.08 -6.26
C LEU A 118 -3.22 -9.69 -7.23
N ASP A 119 -4.11 -10.65 -7.50
CA ASP A 119 -5.38 -10.38 -8.16
C ASP A 119 -6.29 -9.48 -7.29
N PRO A 120 -7.32 -8.84 -7.87
CA PRO A 120 -8.18 -7.91 -7.13
C PRO A 120 -8.84 -8.49 -5.87
N GLN A 121 -9.24 -9.77 -5.89
CA GLN A 121 -9.90 -10.39 -4.73
C GLN A 121 -8.89 -10.63 -3.61
N ALA A 122 -7.71 -11.18 -3.94
CA ALA A 122 -6.64 -11.40 -2.97
C ALA A 122 -6.13 -10.10 -2.36
N ARG A 123 -6.06 -9.01 -3.14
CA ARG A 123 -5.71 -7.66 -2.66
C ARG A 123 -6.73 -7.15 -1.65
N HIS A 124 -8.03 -7.24 -1.95
CA HIS A 124 -9.08 -6.79 -1.05
C HIS A 124 -9.06 -7.55 0.28
N LEU A 125 -8.90 -8.88 0.22
CA LEU A 125 -8.75 -9.71 1.41
C LEU A 125 -7.52 -9.30 2.23
N MET A 126 -6.38 -9.05 1.58
CA MET A 126 -5.18 -8.57 2.27
C MET A 126 -5.45 -7.26 3.02
N TRP A 127 -6.09 -6.29 2.37
CA TRP A 127 -6.45 -5.01 2.99
C TRP A 127 -7.35 -5.18 4.20
N GLU A 128 -8.38 -6.02 4.11
CA GLU A 128 -9.26 -6.33 5.25
C GLU A 128 -8.46 -6.90 6.43
N ARG A 129 -7.54 -7.83 6.16
CA ARG A 129 -6.67 -8.41 7.19
C ARG A 129 -5.74 -7.38 7.82
N LEU A 130 -5.15 -6.49 7.03
CA LEU A 130 -4.29 -5.41 7.55
C LEU A 130 -5.10 -4.42 8.40
N GLN A 131 -6.32 -4.07 7.98
CA GLN A 131 -7.22 -3.21 8.77
C GLN A 131 -7.58 -3.85 10.11
N LEU A 132 -7.85 -5.15 10.15
CA LEU A 132 -8.10 -5.88 11.40
C LEU A 132 -6.89 -5.83 12.35
N LEU A 133 -5.67 -5.92 11.83
CA LEU A 133 -4.45 -5.78 12.65
C LEU A 133 -4.31 -4.37 13.22
N LEU A 134 -4.63 -3.33 12.45
CA LEU A 134 -4.65 -1.95 12.93
C LEU A 134 -5.68 -1.77 14.05
N GLN A 135 -6.88 -2.34 13.91
CA GLN A 135 -7.93 -2.32 14.94
C GLN A 135 -7.50 -3.05 16.23
N GLN A 136 -6.64 -4.06 16.12
CA GLN A 136 -6.02 -4.75 17.26
C GLN A 136 -4.88 -3.95 17.92
N GLY A 137 -4.62 -2.72 17.46
CA GLY A 137 -3.60 -1.84 18.02
C GLY A 137 -2.18 -2.10 17.49
N LYS A 138 -2.03 -2.84 16.40
CA LYS A 138 -0.73 -3.01 15.74
C LYS A 138 -0.39 -1.78 14.91
N SER A 139 0.90 -1.49 14.77
CA SER A 139 1.41 -0.49 13.84
C SER A 139 1.89 -1.17 12.55
N ILE A 140 1.67 -0.52 11.41
CA ILE A 140 2.10 -1.02 10.10
C ILE A 140 2.86 0.10 9.39
N LEU A 141 4.08 -0.20 8.96
CA LEU A 141 4.80 0.57 7.96
C LEU A 141 4.80 -0.26 6.68
N LEU A 142 4.26 0.30 5.60
CA LEU A 142 4.24 -0.35 4.31
C LEU A 142 4.85 0.52 3.22
N THR A 143 5.49 -0.11 2.24
CA THR A 143 5.86 0.51 0.97
C THR A 143 4.85 0.06 -0.08
N THR A 144 4.45 0.96 -0.97
CA THR A 144 3.54 0.62 -2.06
C THR A 144 3.68 1.61 -3.19
N HIS A 145 3.48 1.12 -4.41
CA HIS A 145 3.28 1.94 -5.60
C HIS A 145 1.79 2.01 -6.00
N PHE A 146 0.89 1.34 -5.25
CA PHE A 146 -0.54 1.40 -5.47
C PHE A 146 -1.17 2.52 -4.63
N MET A 147 -1.56 3.60 -5.29
CA MET A 147 -2.11 4.79 -4.63
C MET A 147 -3.41 4.49 -3.87
N ASP A 148 -4.27 3.61 -4.41
CA ASP A 148 -5.47 3.12 -3.72
C ASP A 148 -5.17 2.42 -2.39
N GLU A 149 -4.06 1.68 -2.30
CA GLU A 149 -3.64 1.01 -1.07
C GLU A 149 -3.22 2.05 -0.01
N ALA A 150 -2.41 3.01 -0.43
CA ALA A 150 -1.97 4.10 0.42
C ALA A 150 -3.16 4.92 0.95
N GLU A 151 -4.12 5.24 0.10
CA GLU A 151 -5.28 6.03 0.49
C GLU A 151 -6.22 5.29 1.46
N ARG A 152 -6.32 3.96 1.32
CA ARG A 152 -7.22 3.13 2.13
C ARG A 152 -6.62 2.69 3.47
N LEU A 153 -5.31 2.50 3.55
CA LEU A 153 -4.65 1.93 4.73
C LEU A 153 -3.86 2.96 5.54
N CYS A 154 -3.32 4.01 4.92
CA CYS A 154 -2.38 4.89 5.59
C CYS A 154 -3.09 6.03 6.32
N SER A 155 -2.77 6.19 7.60
CA SER A 155 -3.11 7.41 8.35
C SER A 155 -2.10 8.55 8.12
N ARG A 156 -0.88 8.22 7.71
CA ARG A 156 0.21 9.14 7.35
C ARG A 156 0.94 8.59 6.13
N LEU A 157 1.15 9.43 5.14
CA LEU A 157 1.83 9.14 3.90
C LEU A 157 3.17 9.87 3.88
N LEU A 158 4.18 9.19 3.35
CA LEU A 158 5.49 9.76 3.03
C LEU A 158 5.73 9.51 1.55
N VAL A 159 5.81 10.57 0.75
CA VAL A 159 6.12 10.45 -0.67
C VAL A 159 7.62 10.64 -0.84
N LEU A 160 8.27 9.65 -1.45
CA LEU A 160 9.71 9.62 -1.70
C LEU A 160 9.97 9.69 -3.21
N ASP A 161 10.91 10.54 -3.61
CA ASP A 161 11.43 10.60 -4.98
C ASP A 161 12.96 10.77 -4.96
N HIS A 162 13.68 9.98 -5.76
CA HIS A 162 15.16 9.94 -5.80
C HIS A 162 15.84 9.89 -4.41
N GLY A 163 15.27 9.09 -3.49
CA GLY A 163 15.78 8.95 -2.11
C GLY A 163 15.56 10.18 -1.23
N ARG A 164 14.73 11.14 -1.65
CA ARG A 164 14.40 12.35 -0.90
C ARG A 164 12.91 12.37 -0.58
N LYS A 165 12.58 12.86 0.61
CA LYS A 165 11.20 13.16 1.00
C LYS A 165 10.70 14.38 0.23
N ILE A 166 9.64 14.20 -0.55
CA ILE A 166 9.00 15.28 -1.31
C ILE A 166 7.73 15.80 -0.63
N ALA A 167 6.94 14.93 0.00
CA ALA A 167 5.73 15.31 0.72
C ALA A 167 5.46 14.38 1.90
N GLU A 168 4.77 14.89 2.92
CA GLU A 168 4.43 14.13 4.11
C GLU A 168 3.19 14.69 4.78
N GLY A 169 2.23 13.83 5.11
CA GLY A 169 0.98 14.26 5.74
C GLY A 169 -0.08 13.17 5.74
N ARG A 170 -1.31 13.50 6.14
CA ARG A 170 -2.44 12.58 5.95
C ARG A 170 -2.80 12.58 4.45
N PRO A 171 -3.14 11.44 3.83
CA PRO A 171 -3.47 11.37 2.41
C PRO A 171 -4.46 12.46 1.94
N ARG A 172 -5.57 12.63 2.68
CA ARG A 172 -6.60 13.63 2.37
C ARG A 172 -6.12 15.07 2.45
N ASP A 173 -5.27 15.38 3.43
CA ASP A 173 -4.73 16.73 3.59
C ASP A 173 -3.80 17.07 2.43
N LEU A 174 -2.94 16.11 2.05
CA LEU A 174 -2.02 16.28 0.93
C LEU A 174 -2.76 16.52 -0.39
N ILE A 175 -3.84 15.77 -0.65
CA ILE A 175 -4.71 15.98 -1.81
C ILE A 175 -5.31 17.38 -1.75
N ALA A 176 -5.95 17.76 -0.64
CA ALA A 176 -6.64 19.06 -0.52
C ALA A 176 -5.70 20.27 -0.60
N GLU A 177 -4.45 20.14 -0.13
CA GLU A 177 -3.45 21.20 -0.19
C GLU A 177 -2.89 21.41 -1.60
N HIS A 178 -2.81 20.33 -2.40
CA HIS A 178 -2.09 20.36 -3.67
C HIS A 178 -2.99 20.22 -4.90
N LEU A 179 -4.25 19.81 -4.77
CA LEU A 179 -5.10 19.48 -5.93
C LEU A 179 -6.47 20.14 -5.84
N GLU A 180 -7.00 20.43 -7.01
CA GLU A 180 -8.41 20.75 -7.21
C GLU A 180 -9.28 19.52 -6.89
N PRO A 181 -10.50 19.68 -6.34
CA PRO A 181 -11.30 18.57 -5.84
C PRO A 181 -11.84 17.64 -6.93
N ASP A 182 -12.14 18.17 -8.12
CA ASP A 182 -12.71 17.42 -9.23
C ASP A 182 -11.72 17.26 -10.39
N VAL A 183 -11.69 16.04 -10.95
CA VAL A 183 -10.98 15.71 -12.18
C VAL A 183 -11.98 15.19 -13.20
N VAL A 184 -11.98 15.81 -14.38
CA VAL A 184 -12.71 15.31 -15.55
C VAL A 184 -11.72 14.83 -16.59
N GLU A 185 -11.74 13.53 -16.85
CA GLU A 185 -10.94 12.90 -17.89
C GLU A 185 -11.75 12.80 -19.17
N VAL A 186 -11.12 13.17 -20.28
CA VAL A 186 -11.71 13.11 -21.61
C VAL A 186 -10.80 12.32 -22.53
N TYR A 187 -11.32 11.26 -23.12
CA TYR A 187 -10.57 10.37 -24.02
C TYR A 187 -11.43 9.94 -25.21
N GLY A 188 -10.75 9.58 -26.30
CA GLY A 188 -11.37 9.24 -27.58
C GLY A 188 -10.83 10.07 -28.74
N GLN A 189 -11.30 9.76 -29.95
CA GLN A 189 -10.87 10.48 -31.16
C GLN A 189 -11.24 11.96 -31.06
N GLY A 190 -10.25 12.84 -31.21
CA GLY A 190 -10.42 14.29 -31.11
C GLY A 190 -10.29 14.86 -29.69
N ALA A 191 -10.16 14.03 -28.65
CA ALA A 191 -10.03 14.52 -27.27
C ALA A 191 -8.84 15.47 -27.09
N LEU A 192 -7.69 15.17 -27.69
CA LEU A 192 -6.48 15.99 -27.58
C LEU A 192 -6.67 17.44 -28.06
N ALA A 193 -7.54 17.67 -29.06
CA ALA A 193 -7.84 19.01 -29.54
C ALA A 193 -8.56 19.87 -28.49
N LEU A 194 -9.22 19.23 -27.51
CA LEU A 194 -9.92 19.92 -26.43
C LEU A 194 -8.99 20.49 -25.36
N ALA A 195 -7.73 20.07 -25.32
CA ALA A 195 -6.76 20.62 -24.37
C ALA A 195 -6.56 22.14 -24.56
N ASP A 196 -6.75 22.62 -25.79
CA ASP A 196 -6.61 24.01 -26.21
C ASP A 196 -7.96 24.73 -26.41
N ASP A 197 -9.09 24.06 -26.18
CA ASP A 197 -10.42 24.67 -26.31
C ASP A 197 -10.63 25.75 -25.25
N ALA A 198 -10.85 26.98 -25.69
CA ALA A 198 -10.95 28.14 -24.80
C ALA A 198 -12.12 28.04 -23.81
N ALA A 199 -13.26 27.47 -24.22
CA ALA A 199 -14.44 27.36 -23.37
C ALA A 199 -14.24 26.30 -22.28
N LEU A 200 -13.64 25.16 -22.61
CA LEU A 200 -13.32 24.10 -21.65
C LEU A 200 -12.20 24.53 -20.70
N ARG A 201 -11.13 25.15 -21.21
CA ARG A 201 -10.04 25.70 -20.38
C ARG A 201 -10.54 26.74 -19.39
N ALA A 202 -11.53 27.56 -19.75
CA ALA A 202 -12.10 28.54 -18.84
C ALA A 202 -12.85 27.92 -17.65
N GLN A 203 -13.23 26.64 -17.72
CA GLN A 203 -13.89 25.91 -16.63
C GLN A 203 -12.93 25.06 -15.79
N ALA A 204 -11.63 25.05 -16.12
CA ALA A 204 -10.62 24.28 -15.42
C ALA A 204 -9.51 25.21 -14.89
N ALA A 205 -9.06 24.97 -13.66
CA ALA A 205 -7.90 25.69 -13.12
C ALA A 205 -6.61 25.24 -13.82
N ARG A 206 -6.57 23.96 -14.22
CA ARG A 206 -5.43 23.33 -14.87
C ARG A 206 -5.90 22.26 -15.85
N VAL A 207 -5.18 22.18 -16.97
CA VAL A 207 -5.39 21.16 -18.00
C VAL A 207 -4.09 20.45 -18.25
N GLU A 208 -4.12 19.12 -18.20
CA GLU A 208 -2.96 18.27 -18.47
C GLU A 208 -3.30 17.23 -19.54
N VAL A 209 -2.30 16.84 -20.31
CA VAL A 209 -2.43 15.80 -21.34
C VAL A 209 -1.51 14.64 -20.97
N SER A 210 -2.03 13.41 -21.00
CA SER A 210 -1.23 12.21 -20.84
C SER A 210 -1.70 11.14 -21.82
N GLY A 211 -0.81 10.71 -22.71
CA GLY A 211 -1.17 9.83 -23.83
C GLY A 211 -2.28 10.44 -24.69
N GLU A 212 -3.41 9.74 -24.80
CA GLU A 212 -4.59 10.18 -25.56
C GLU A 212 -5.69 10.78 -24.68
N THR A 213 -5.41 11.03 -23.39
CA THR A 213 -6.39 11.53 -22.42
C THR A 213 -6.06 12.96 -22.01
N VAL A 214 -7.09 13.82 -21.99
CA VAL A 214 -7.02 15.18 -21.45
C VAL A 214 -7.66 15.20 -20.07
N PHE A 215 -6.96 15.77 -19.10
CA PHE A 215 -7.36 15.88 -17.71
C PHE A 215 -7.66 17.34 -17.40
N PHE A 216 -8.88 17.62 -17.01
CA PHE A 216 -9.30 18.94 -16.54
C PHE A 216 -9.47 18.90 -15.03
N TYR A 217 -8.63 19.66 -14.32
CA TYR A 217 -8.72 19.82 -12.87
C TYR A 217 -9.52 21.08 -12.56
N THR A 218 -10.56 20.95 -11.75
CA THR A 218 -11.51 22.03 -11.50
C THR A 218 -12.09 21.99 -10.09
N GLU A 219 -12.53 23.15 -9.62
CA GLU A 219 -13.28 23.30 -8.37
C GLU A 219 -14.73 22.80 -8.50
N ARG A 220 -15.27 22.79 -9.72
CA ARG A 220 -16.66 22.37 -9.98
C ARG A 220 -16.76 21.70 -11.35
N ALA A 221 -17.02 20.39 -11.36
CA ALA A 221 -17.14 19.63 -12.62
C ALA A 221 -18.37 19.97 -13.48
N ALA A 222 -19.49 20.39 -12.88
CA ALA A 222 -20.78 20.47 -13.58
C ALA A 222 -20.80 21.35 -14.86
N PRO A 223 -20.23 22.57 -14.89
CA PRO A 223 -20.19 23.38 -16.11
C PRO A 223 -19.36 22.73 -17.23
N LEU A 224 -18.24 22.11 -16.87
CA LEU A 224 -17.35 21.44 -17.81
C LEU A 224 -18.04 20.21 -18.43
N LEU A 225 -18.70 19.39 -17.61
CA LEU A 225 -19.45 18.23 -18.07
C LEU A 225 -20.61 18.61 -19.00
N ALA A 226 -21.27 19.74 -18.74
CA ALA A 226 -22.33 20.25 -19.61
C ALA A 226 -21.82 20.61 -21.02
N LEU A 227 -20.63 21.21 -21.12
CA LEU A 227 -20.00 21.52 -22.40
C LEU A 227 -19.58 20.24 -23.15
N LEU A 228 -19.02 19.26 -22.42
CA LEU A 228 -18.58 17.99 -23.00
C LEU A 228 -19.75 17.10 -23.46
N ALA A 229 -20.92 17.23 -22.83
CA ALA A 229 -22.13 16.51 -23.24
C ALA A 229 -22.57 16.84 -24.68
N ALA A 230 -22.15 17.98 -25.23
CA ALA A 230 -22.38 18.33 -26.63
C ALA A 230 -21.53 17.51 -27.63
N GLN A 231 -20.57 16.72 -27.15
CA GLN A 231 -19.65 15.92 -27.95
C GLN A 231 -19.81 14.42 -27.65
N PRO A 232 -20.89 13.77 -28.12
CA PRO A 232 -21.25 12.40 -27.72
C PRO A 232 -20.28 11.31 -28.20
N HIS A 233 -19.36 11.65 -29.10
CA HIS A 233 -18.31 10.75 -29.59
C HIS A 233 -17.14 10.63 -28.60
N LEU A 234 -17.04 11.54 -27.63
CA LEU A 234 -16.03 11.53 -26.60
C LEU A 234 -16.52 10.76 -25.38
N ARG A 235 -15.59 10.09 -24.70
CA ARG A 235 -15.84 9.45 -23.42
C ARG A 235 -15.34 10.36 -22.32
N THR A 236 -16.14 10.51 -21.28
CA THR A 236 -15.83 11.33 -20.13
C THR A 236 -15.91 10.51 -18.85
N LEU A 237 -14.97 10.74 -17.94
CA LEU A 237 -14.99 10.18 -16.60
C LEU A 237 -14.83 11.34 -15.62
N HIS A 238 -15.80 11.49 -14.71
CA HIS A 238 -15.71 12.43 -13.59
C HIS A 238 -15.40 11.64 -12.32
N ARG A 239 -14.36 12.06 -11.61
CA ARG A 239 -13.96 11.52 -10.32
C ARG A 239 -13.36 12.61 -9.43
N PRO A 240 -13.32 12.40 -8.10
CA PRO A 240 -12.51 13.25 -7.23
C PRO A 240 -11.01 13.09 -7.55
N ALA A 241 -10.23 14.11 -7.21
CA ALA A 241 -8.79 14.01 -7.20
C ALA A 241 -8.29 13.00 -6.16
N ASN A 242 -7.24 12.26 -6.50
CA ASN A 242 -6.72 11.16 -5.69
C ASN A 242 -5.19 11.25 -5.48
N LEU A 243 -4.63 10.27 -4.79
CA LEU A 243 -3.18 10.21 -4.54
C LEU A 243 -2.34 9.99 -5.81
N GLU A 244 -2.91 9.43 -6.87
CA GLU A 244 -2.22 9.28 -8.16
C GLU A 244 -2.02 10.65 -8.83
N ASP A 245 -3.06 11.48 -8.86
CA ASP A 245 -2.94 12.86 -9.35
C ASP A 245 -1.90 13.67 -8.53
N LEU A 246 -1.85 13.43 -7.22
CA LEU A 246 -0.90 14.10 -6.32
C LEU A 246 0.52 13.69 -6.68
N PHE A 247 0.76 12.38 -6.81
CA PHE A 247 2.05 11.85 -7.17
C PHE A 247 2.52 12.42 -8.51
N LEU A 248 1.66 12.35 -9.54
CA LEU A 248 1.96 12.89 -10.87
C LEU A 248 2.19 14.41 -10.87
N LYS A 249 1.52 15.17 -10.01
CA LYS A 249 1.78 16.61 -9.85
C LYS A 249 3.16 16.87 -9.23
N LEU A 250 3.54 16.09 -8.23
CA LEU A 250 4.80 16.28 -7.49
C LEU A 250 6.01 15.74 -8.24
N THR A 251 5.87 14.64 -8.98
CA THR A 251 6.98 14.00 -9.72
C THR A 251 6.95 14.30 -11.22
N GLY A 252 5.86 14.83 -11.77
CA GLY A 252 5.65 14.91 -13.21
C GLY A 252 5.24 13.57 -13.83
N ARG A 253 4.71 13.63 -15.06
CA ARG A 253 4.04 12.52 -15.78
C ARG A 253 4.91 11.77 -16.79
N GLN A 254 6.21 12.07 -16.90
CA GLN A 254 7.09 11.33 -17.81
C GLN A 254 7.40 9.95 -17.24
N ILE A 255 7.29 8.90 -18.07
CA ILE A 255 7.81 7.57 -17.73
C ILE A 255 9.32 7.74 -17.53
N ARG A 256 9.77 7.50 -16.31
CA ARG A 256 11.18 7.55 -15.94
C ARG A 256 11.73 6.13 -16.13
N GLU A 257 12.79 5.99 -16.93
CA GLU A 257 13.52 4.72 -17.13
C GLU A 257 14.14 4.18 -15.83
#